data_AF-A0A8H5TXN1-F1
#
_entry.id   AF-A0A8H5TXN1-F1
#
_cell.length_a   1.000
_cell.length_b   1.000
_cell.length_c   1.000
_cell.angle_alpha   90.00
_cell.angle_beta   90.00
_cell.angle_gamma   90.00
#
_symmetry.space_group_name_H-M   'P 1'
#
loop_
_entity.id
_entity.type
_entity.pdbx_description
1 polymer ?
#
loop_
_entity_poly.entity_id
_entity_poly.type
_entity_poly.pdbx_seq_one_letter_code
_entity_poly.pdbx_strand_id
1 'polypeptide(L)'
;MAGLVKLAEDRTCGVNFPHGAGWFVDRDVFVELLSKYHPMDFIAEDANAGFSIMRLGKGIAFDAQVTLATEVPATVLGPGLNWCKQRIKSWEMGRHSLIWKIMRHLFRMNGQRTIQGVLMQKGLFLYILACLVIDWVRIPVLVALGAHKEYWIFFFGLAFVACLPPLLYNYLSCWHRPDMRIGLVTIATYPIYKQLYSFVSVFGAVRWALFYIGGHVRAKPIRKMLKDGDEACFWLDPRFETNPAWLADEKEKMLADELSMAVVGST
;
A
#
# COMPACT_ATOMS: atom_id res chain seq x y z
N MET A 1 -8.66 4.84 10.19
CA MET A 1 -8.10 6.21 10.01
C MET A 1 -7.80 6.60 8.56
N ALA A 2 -7.96 5.73 7.55
CA ALA A 2 -7.61 6.09 6.17
C ALA A 2 -8.50 7.21 5.57
N GLY A 3 -9.83 7.14 5.73
CA GLY A 3 -10.75 8.10 5.08
C GLY A 3 -10.61 9.55 5.56
N LEU A 4 -10.53 9.81 6.87
CA LEU A 4 -10.36 11.17 7.40
C LEU A 4 -9.02 11.80 6.99
N VAL A 5 -7.95 11.00 6.96
CA VAL A 5 -6.65 11.46 6.48
C VAL A 5 -6.72 11.76 4.98
N LYS A 6 -7.37 10.92 4.18
CA LYS A 6 -7.57 11.15 2.74
C LYS A 6 -8.39 12.41 2.46
N LEU A 7 -9.43 12.68 3.25
CA LEU A 7 -10.22 13.90 3.15
C LEU A 7 -9.39 15.15 3.52
N ALA A 8 -8.51 15.04 4.51
CA ALA A 8 -7.59 16.12 4.87
C ALA A 8 -6.49 16.33 3.81
N GLU A 9 -5.94 15.25 3.25
CA GLU A 9 -5.00 15.29 2.13
C GLU A 9 -5.64 16.01 0.93
N ASP A 10 -6.84 15.60 0.54
CA ASP A 10 -7.60 16.17 -0.57
C ASP A 10 -7.76 17.68 -0.45
N ARG A 11 -8.21 18.17 0.72
CA ARG A 11 -8.41 19.60 1.00
C ARG A 11 -7.14 20.43 1.07
N THR A 12 -5.96 19.82 1.20
CA THR A 12 -4.70 20.54 1.43
C THR A 12 -3.74 20.47 0.26
N CYS A 13 -3.51 19.26 -0.27
CA CYS A 13 -2.55 19.01 -1.34
C CYS A 13 -3.06 18.01 -2.38
N GLY A 14 -4.34 17.63 -2.35
CA GLY A 14 -4.82 16.47 -3.11
C GLY A 14 -4.32 15.16 -2.49
N VAL A 15 -4.99 14.07 -2.81
CA VAL A 15 -4.57 12.74 -2.36
C VAL A 15 -3.25 12.34 -3.01
N ASN A 16 -2.31 11.84 -2.21
CA ASN A 16 -1.00 11.42 -2.73
C ASN A 16 -1.02 10.02 -3.35
N PHE A 17 -1.76 9.10 -2.73
CA PHE A 17 -1.82 7.70 -3.15
C PHE A 17 -3.29 7.27 -3.26
N PRO A 18 -3.70 6.67 -4.40
CA PRO A 18 -5.03 6.07 -4.51
C PRO A 18 -5.19 4.93 -3.49
N HIS A 19 -6.42 4.52 -3.26
CA HIS A 19 -6.70 3.34 -2.44
C HIS A 19 -6.61 2.09 -3.31
N GLY A 20 -5.85 1.08 -2.88
CA GLY A 20 -5.68 -0.16 -3.67
C GLY A 20 -6.96 -0.96 -3.91
N ALA A 21 -8.03 -0.73 -3.15
CA ALA A 21 -9.32 -1.39 -3.41
C ALA A 21 -10.16 -0.72 -4.51
N GLY A 22 -9.87 0.52 -4.89
CA GLY A 22 -10.64 1.20 -5.91
C GLY A 22 -10.26 2.67 -6.07
N TRP A 23 -10.02 3.05 -7.32
CA TRP A 23 -9.83 4.41 -7.77
C TRP A 23 -10.18 4.49 -9.26
N PHE A 24 -10.61 5.66 -9.72
CA PHE A 24 -11.01 5.90 -11.10
C PHE A 24 -9.98 6.78 -11.78
N VAL A 25 -9.65 6.46 -13.03
CA VAL A 25 -8.65 7.16 -13.83
C VAL A 25 -9.06 7.14 -15.29
N ASP A 26 -8.89 8.27 -15.98
CA ASP A 26 -9.12 8.35 -17.43
C ASP A 26 -8.26 7.31 -18.15
N ARG A 27 -8.86 6.61 -19.12
CA ARG A 27 -8.20 5.53 -19.87
C ARG A 27 -6.85 5.96 -20.43
N ASP A 28 -6.78 7.13 -21.07
CA ASP A 28 -5.55 7.61 -21.69
C ASP A 28 -4.45 7.91 -20.65
N VAL A 29 -4.85 8.46 -19.50
CA VAL A 29 -3.94 8.71 -18.37
C VAL A 29 -3.44 7.40 -17.80
N PHE A 30 -4.31 6.39 -17.69
CA PHE A 30 -3.95 5.07 -17.20
C PHE A 30 -2.95 4.38 -18.14
N VAL A 31 -3.20 4.40 -19.44
CA VAL A 31 -2.29 3.87 -20.47
C VAL A 31 -0.93 4.58 -20.40
N GLU A 32 -0.93 5.91 -20.29
CA GLU A 32 0.30 6.68 -20.18
C GLU A 32 1.06 6.36 -18.89
N LEU A 33 0.36 6.28 -17.76
CA LEU A 33 0.93 5.93 -16.45
C LEU A 33 1.59 4.56 -16.49
N LEU A 34 0.89 3.53 -16.97
CA LEU A 34 1.40 2.17 -17.08
C LEU A 34 2.61 2.09 -18.02
N SER A 35 2.50 2.72 -19.17
CA SER A 35 3.55 2.64 -20.20
C SER A 35 4.82 3.39 -19.78
N LYS A 36 4.70 4.54 -19.11
CA LYS A 36 5.83 5.46 -18.90
C LYS A 36 6.46 5.37 -17.53
N TYR A 37 5.69 5.17 -16.46
CA TYR A 37 6.13 5.48 -15.11
C TYR A 37 5.87 4.39 -14.07
N HIS A 38 4.82 3.58 -14.25
CA HIS A 38 4.43 2.56 -13.30
C HIS A 38 5.29 1.29 -13.44
N PRO A 39 5.84 0.75 -12.33
CA PRO A 39 6.55 -0.53 -12.35
C PRO A 39 5.58 -1.72 -12.39
N MET A 40 5.89 -2.76 -13.17
CA MET A 40 5.12 -4.02 -13.19
C MET A 40 5.32 -4.89 -11.93
N ASP A 41 5.68 -4.30 -10.80
CA ASP A 41 5.77 -4.95 -9.49
C ASP A 41 4.45 -4.74 -8.75
N PHE A 42 3.74 -5.82 -8.44
CA PHE A 42 2.44 -5.81 -7.77
C PHE A 42 2.52 -5.47 -6.27
N ILE A 43 3.72 -5.22 -5.73
CA ILE A 43 3.91 -4.80 -4.34
C ILE A 43 3.70 -3.29 -4.21
N ALA A 44 2.71 -2.91 -3.38
CA ALA A 44 2.28 -1.51 -3.19
C ALA A 44 1.99 -0.81 -4.52
N GLU A 45 1.25 -1.49 -5.40
CA GLU A 45 0.83 -1.04 -6.72
C GLU A 45 0.13 0.33 -6.64
N ASP A 46 -0.76 0.51 -5.67
CA ASP A 46 -1.51 1.74 -5.43
C ASP A 46 -0.59 2.93 -5.15
N ALA A 47 0.39 2.78 -4.26
CA ALA A 47 1.38 3.80 -3.99
C ALA A 47 2.25 4.09 -5.22
N ASN A 48 2.60 3.06 -5.99
CA ASN A 48 3.33 3.20 -7.24
C ASN A 48 2.53 3.98 -8.30
N ALA A 49 1.22 3.76 -8.38
CA ALA A 49 0.33 4.55 -9.22
C ALA A 49 0.31 6.02 -8.76
N GLY A 50 0.22 6.29 -7.46
CA GLY A 50 0.30 7.66 -6.92
C GLY A 50 1.58 8.40 -7.31
N PHE A 51 2.75 7.77 -7.17
CA PHE A 51 4.01 8.36 -7.64
C PHE A 51 4.04 8.61 -9.16
N SER A 52 3.38 7.74 -9.92
CA SER A 52 3.32 7.85 -11.38
C SER A 52 2.40 9.00 -11.81
N ILE A 53 1.25 9.18 -11.14
CA ILE A 53 0.35 10.33 -11.33
C ILE A 53 1.07 11.65 -11.02
N MET A 54 1.83 11.70 -9.92
CA MET A 54 2.65 12.87 -9.58
C MET A 54 3.68 13.22 -10.66
N ARG A 55 4.29 12.21 -11.29
CA ARG A 55 5.24 12.39 -12.39
C ARG A 55 4.57 12.87 -13.67
N LEU A 56 3.30 12.53 -13.87
CA LEU A 56 2.46 13.07 -14.93
C LEU A 56 1.99 14.51 -14.64
N GLY A 57 2.29 15.05 -13.47
CA GLY A 57 1.84 16.38 -13.06
C GLY A 57 0.32 16.45 -12.83
N LYS A 58 -0.32 15.31 -12.58
CA LYS A 58 -1.75 15.19 -12.30
C LYS A 58 -1.98 15.02 -10.79
N GLY A 59 -3.16 15.44 -10.32
CA GLY A 59 -3.60 15.26 -8.93
C GLY A 59 -4.60 14.12 -8.81
N ILE A 60 -4.79 13.64 -7.58
CA ILE A 60 -5.85 12.66 -7.23
C ILE A 60 -6.81 13.37 -6.27
N ALA A 61 -8.10 13.23 -6.53
CA ALA A 61 -9.15 13.74 -5.65
C ALA A 61 -9.77 12.61 -4.82
N PHE A 62 -10.32 12.94 -3.65
CA PHE A 62 -11.09 12.03 -2.81
C PHE A 62 -12.55 12.44 -2.75
N ASP A 63 -13.44 11.54 -3.17
CA ASP A 63 -14.87 11.70 -2.97
C ASP A 63 -15.35 10.84 -1.78
N ALA A 64 -15.83 11.51 -0.73
CA ALA A 64 -16.34 10.85 0.46
C ALA A 64 -17.74 10.24 0.27
N GLN A 65 -18.45 10.56 -0.82
CA GLN A 65 -19.77 10.00 -1.12
C GLN A 65 -19.66 8.64 -1.80
N VAL A 66 -18.54 8.37 -2.48
CA VAL A 66 -18.28 7.08 -3.13
C VAL A 66 -17.72 6.11 -2.10
N THR A 67 -18.51 5.09 -1.78
CA THR A 67 -18.11 4.02 -0.86
C THR A 67 -18.04 2.70 -1.59
N LEU A 68 -16.94 1.98 -1.39
CA LEU A 68 -16.73 0.63 -1.93
C LEU A 68 -16.68 -0.33 -0.75
N ALA A 69 -17.55 -1.33 -0.76
CA ALA A 69 -17.47 -2.43 0.19
C ALA A 69 -16.19 -3.21 -0.07
N THR A 70 -15.33 -3.32 0.93
CA THR A 70 -14.07 -4.06 0.83
C THR A 70 -14.08 -5.22 1.80
N GLU A 71 -13.54 -6.35 1.37
CA GLU A 71 -13.33 -7.49 2.25
C GLU A 71 -12.13 -7.22 3.15
N VAL A 72 -12.38 -7.26 4.45
CA VAL A 72 -11.35 -7.14 5.48
C VAL A 72 -11.07 -8.51 6.10
N PRO A 73 -9.81 -8.81 6.48
CA PRO A 73 -9.51 -10.08 7.11
C PRO A 73 -10.33 -10.30 8.38
N ALA A 74 -11.06 -11.41 8.46
CA ALA A 74 -11.89 -11.76 9.61
C ALA A 74 -11.07 -12.34 10.79
N THR A 75 -9.83 -12.77 10.53
CA THR A 75 -8.95 -13.39 11.53
C THR A 75 -7.63 -12.63 11.67
N VAL A 76 -7.07 -12.66 12.89
CA VAL A 76 -5.75 -12.07 13.16
C VAL A 76 -4.62 -12.96 12.62
N LEU A 77 -4.73 -14.26 12.90
CA LEU A 77 -3.81 -15.33 12.50
C LEU A 77 -4.62 -16.51 11.92
N GLY A 78 -3.99 -17.33 11.07
CA GLY A 78 -4.62 -18.53 10.51
C GLY A 78 -4.25 -18.86 9.05
N PRO A 79 -4.79 -19.96 8.48
CA PRO A 79 -4.70 -20.25 7.05
C PRO A 79 -5.48 -19.20 6.24
N GLY A 80 -5.12 -19.02 4.96
CA GLY A 80 -5.75 -18.01 4.09
C GLY A 80 -5.34 -16.55 4.37
N LEU A 81 -6.20 -15.62 3.96
CA LEU A 81 -6.05 -14.17 4.19
C LEU A 81 -6.35 -13.85 5.66
N ASN A 82 -5.33 -13.39 6.38
CA ASN A 82 -5.47 -12.92 7.76
C ASN A 82 -4.80 -11.56 7.92
N TRP A 83 -5.13 -10.86 9.00
CA TRP A 83 -4.67 -9.49 9.25
C TRP A 83 -3.14 -9.38 9.26
N CYS A 84 -2.43 -10.27 9.96
CA CYS A 84 -0.97 -10.25 10.02
C CYS A 84 -0.33 -10.45 8.63
N LYS A 85 -0.79 -11.44 7.86
CA LYS A 85 -0.26 -11.73 6.52
C LYS A 85 -0.52 -10.57 5.57
N GLN A 86 -1.71 -9.98 5.59
CA GLN A 86 -2.05 -8.83 4.75
C GLN A 86 -1.13 -7.65 5.05
N ARG A 87 -0.97 -7.32 6.34
CA ARG A 87 -0.13 -6.20 6.76
C ARG A 87 1.34 -6.44 6.48
N ILE A 88 1.90 -7.57 6.89
CA ILE A 88 3.33 -7.87 6.71
C ILE A 88 3.69 -7.99 5.24
N LYS A 89 2.96 -8.80 4.46
CA LYS A 89 3.34 -9.13 3.07
C LYS A 89 3.03 -8.02 2.08
N SER A 90 1.90 -7.34 2.23
CA SER A 90 1.44 -6.35 1.25
C SER A 90 1.80 -4.95 1.71
N TRP A 91 1.31 -4.51 2.87
CA TRP A 91 1.35 -3.09 3.23
C TRP A 91 2.71 -2.66 3.78
N GLU A 92 3.21 -3.33 4.81
CA GLU A 92 4.44 -2.93 5.52
C GLU A 92 5.67 -3.19 4.66
N MET A 93 5.80 -4.40 4.12
CA MET A 93 6.86 -4.73 3.17
C MET A 93 6.84 -3.80 1.95
N GLY A 94 5.65 -3.50 1.41
CA GLY A 94 5.50 -2.56 0.30
C GLY A 94 5.93 -1.15 0.66
N ARG A 95 5.51 -0.64 1.82
CA ARG A 95 5.91 0.69 2.31
C ARG A 95 7.43 0.85 2.42
N HIS A 96 8.15 -0.18 2.90
CA HIS A 96 9.62 -0.18 2.94
C HIS A 96 10.27 -0.22 1.55
N SER A 97 9.63 -0.83 0.56
CA SER A 97 10.13 -0.85 -0.82
C SER A 97 10.14 0.52 -1.51
N LEU A 98 9.35 1.46 -0.96
CA LEU A 98 9.14 2.80 -1.49
C LEU A 98 10.09 3.85 -0.90
N ILE A 99 10.95 3.53 0.08
CA ILE A 99 11.84 4.51 0.75
C ILE A 99 12.57 5.39 -0.26
N TRP A 100 13.26 4.78 -1.24
CA TRP A 100 13.99 5.50 -2.27
C TRP A 100 13.11 6.30 -3.24
N LYS A 101 11.85 5.89 -3.45
CA LYS A 101 10.89 6.66 -4.24
C LYS A 101 10.42 7.87 -3.46
N ILE A 102 10.09 7.72 -2.18
CA ILE A 102 9.67 8.81 -1.31
C ILE A 102 10.79 9.85 -1.19
N MET A 103 12.03 9.42 -0.92
CA MET A 103 13.21 10.29 -0.87
C MET A 103 13.37 11.10 -2.17
N ARG A 104 13.27 10.46 -3.34
CA ARG A 104 13.36 11.18 -4.63
C ARG A 104 12.23 12.17 -4.84
N HIS A 105 11.00 11.85 -4.42
CA HIS A 105 9.86 12.75 -4.56
C HIS A 105 9.82 13.83 -3.46
N LEU A 106 10.55 13.67 -2.36
CA LEU A 106 10.71 14.70 -1.34
C LEU A 106 11.42 15.93 -1.94
N PHE A 107 12.48 15.70 -2.73
CA PHE A 107 13.31 16.76 -3.30
C PHE A 107 12.93 17.20 -4.73
N ARG A 108 11.84 16.68 -5.31
CA ARG A 108 11.37 17.04 -6.68
C ARG A 108 10.03 17.75 -6.64
N MET A 109 9.74 18.59 -7.62
CA MET A 109 8.39 19.13 -7.81
C MET A 109 7.49 18.04 -8.41
N ASN A 110 6.31 17.84 -7.82
CA ASN A 110 5.42 16.69 -8.08
C ASN A 110 4.06 17.12 -8.66
N GLY A 111 4.05 18.13 -9.52
CA GLY A 111 2.81 18.65 -10.11
C GLY A 111 1.97 19.58 -9.23
N GLN A 112 2.31 19.72 -7.95
CA GLN A 112 1.66 20.69 -7.05
C GLN A 112 1.95 22.13 -7.48
N ARG A 113 0.90 22.94 -7.60
CA ARG A 113 0.99 24.34 -8.08
C ARG A 113 0.96 25.37 -6.95
N THR A 114 0.46 25.01 -5.77
CA THR A 114 0.34 25.92 -4.62
C THR A 114 1.47 25.69 -3.62
N ILE A 115 1.95 26.76 -2.98
CA ILE A 115 3.01 26.69 -1.95
C ILE A 115 2.55 25.81 -0.78
N GLN A 116 1.31 26.02 -0.31
CA GLN A 116 0.72 25.20 0.76
C GLN A 116 0.66 23.72 0.37
N GLY A 117 0.22 23.40 -0.86
CA GLY A 117 0.13 22.02 -1.34
C GLY A 117 1.49 21.35 -1.41
N VAL A 118 2.52 22.08 -1.88
CA VAL A 118 3.91 21.60 -1.89
C VAL A 118 4.39 21.29 -0.47
N LEU A 119 4.26 22.25 0.46
CA LEU A 119 4.72 22.08 1.84
C LEU A 119 4.02 20.92 2.55
N MET A 120 2.69 20.82 2.42
CA MET A 120 1.91 19.74 3.01
C MET A 120 2.30 18.38 2.44
N GLN A 121 2.43 18.27 1.12
CA GLN A 121 2.88 17.03 0.49
C GLN A 121 4.31 16.64 0.95
N LYS A 122 5.25 17.59 1.02
CA LYS A 122 6.60 17.31 1.52
C LYS A 122 6.60 16.90 2.99
N GLY A 123 5.79 17.57 3.81
CA GLY A 123 5.60 17.22 5.22
C GLY A 123 5.09 15.79 5.38
N LEU A 124 4.12 15.37 4.57
CA LEU A 124 3.60 13.99 4.58
C LEU A 124 4.67 12.98 4.16
N PHE A 125 5.48 13.27 3.14
CA PHE A 125 6.60 12.39 2.76
C PHE A 125 7.67 12.30 3.84
N LEU A 126 8.02 13.41 4.48
CA LEU A 126 8.96 13.43 5.60
C LEU A 126 8.41 12.62 6.78
N TYR A 127 7.12 12.75 7.09
CA TYR A 127 6.45 11.97 8.12
C TYR A 127 6.50 10.46 7.81
N ILE A 128 6.17 10.06 6.57
CA ILE A 128 6.25 8.65 6.16
C ILE A 128 7.68 8.12 6.29
N LEU A 129 8.68 8.89 5.85
CA LEU A 129 10.10 8.52 5.99
C LEU A 129 10.50 8.39 7.46
N ALA A 130 10.09 9.32 8.31
CA ALA A 130 10.35 9.26 9.75
C ALA A 130 9.75 8.00 10.37
N CYS A 131 8.51 7.64 10.02
CA CYS A 131 7.89 6.38 10.46
C CYS A 131 8.71 5.16 10.04
N LEU A 132 9.19 5.12 8.79
CA LEU A 132 10.01 4.00 8.29
C LEU A 132 11.37 3.91 8.97
N VAL A 133 12.00 5.05 9.27
CA VAL A 133 13.25 5.09 10.06
C VAL A 133 13.00 4.59 11.49
N ILE A 134 11.91 5.01 12.12
CA ILE A 134 11.55 4.55 13.47
C ILE A 134 11.38 3.04 13.50
N ASP A 135 10.78 2.43 12.49
CA ASP A 135 10.63 0.97 12.43
C ASP A 135 12.00 0.25 12.44
N TRP A 136 13.01 0.81 11.75
CA TRP A 136 14.38 0.30 11.79
C TRP A 136 15.09 0.57 13.12
N VAL A 137 14.87 1.73 13.74
CA VAL A 137 15.45 2.09 15.05
C VAL A 137 14.86 1.24 16.17
N ARG A 138 13.59 0.81 16.06
CA ARG A 138 12.96 -0.07 17.06
C ARG A 138 13.69 -1.40 17.21
N ILE A 139 14.26 -1.95 16.14
CA ILE A 139 14.95 -3.25 16.18
C ILE A 139 16.13 -3.23 17.17
N PRO A 140 17.16 -2.39 17.01
CA PRO A 140 18.29 -2.35 17.94
C PRO A 140 17.87 -1.89 19.34
N VAL A 141 16.88 -1.00 19.46
CA VAL A 141 16.33 -0.59 20.76
C VAL A 141 15.72 -1.78 21.51
N LEU A 142 14.93 -2.61 20.82
CA LEU A 142 14.35 -3.82 21.42
C LEU A 142 15.43 -4.84 21.78
N VAL A 143 16.46 -5.00 20.94
CA VAL A 143 17.58 -5.91 21.23
C VAL A 143 18.40 -5.44 22.44
N ALA A 144 18.70 -4.15 22.53
CA ALA A 144 19.54 -3.60 23.59
C ALA A 144 18.80 -3.40 24.92
N LEU A 145 17.55 -2.91 24.87
CA LEU A 145 16.80 -2.47 26.05
C LEU A 145 15.64 -3.38 26.42
N GLY A 146 15.27 -4.36 25.58
CA GLY A 146 14.12 -5.23 25.81
C GLY A 146 14.25 -6.14 27.04
N ALA A 147 15.45 -6.35 27.57
CA ALA A 147 15.67 -7.09 28.81
C ALA A 147 15.38 -6.26 30.08
N HIS A 148 15.31 -4.93 29.96
CA HIS A 148 15.15 -4.01 31.10
C HIS A 148 13.68 -3.73 31.38
N LYS A 149 13.25 -3.85 32.64
CA LYS A 149 11.86 -3.58 33.06
C LYS A 149 11.47 -2.12 32.89
N GLU A 150 12.42 -1.21 33.07
CA GLU A 150 12.23 0.25 32.97
C GLU A 150 11.84 0.65 31.55
N TYR A 151 12.43 -0.02 30.54
CA TYR A 151 12.08 0.17 29.14
C TYR A 151 10.60 -0.14 28.89
N TRP A 152 10.11 -1.27 29.39
CA TRP A 152 8.72 -1.67 29.19
C TRP A 152 7.74 -0.74 29.91
N ILE A 153 8.05 -0.28 31.13
CA ILE A 153 7.23 0.70 31.85
C ILE A 153 7.11 1.99 31.03
N PHE A 154 8.23 2.52 30.55
CA PHE A 154 8.23 3.73 29.73
C PHE A 154 7.49 3.53 28.40
N PHE A 155 7.73 2.39 27.74
CA PHE A 155 7.10 2.05 26.47
C PHE A 155 5.58 1.95 26.58
N PHE A 156 5.07 1.24 27.58
CA PHE A 156 3.62 1.17 27.83
C PHE A 156 3.05 2.51 28.27
N GLY A 157 3.76 3.27 29.11
CA GLY A 157 3.35 4.63 29.48
C GLY A 157 3.20 5.55 28.26
N LEU A 158 4.18 5.55 27.35
CA LEU A 158 4.13 6.31 26.11
C LEU A 158 3.04 5.80 25.15
N ALA A 159 2.72 4.50 25.18
CA ALA A 159 1.63 3.94 24.40
C ALA A 159 0.29 4.61 24.72
N PHE A 160 0.02 4.92 25.99
CA PHE A 160 -1.22 5.58 26.41
C PHE A 160 -1.36 7.02 25.90
N VAL A 161 -0.25 7.69 25.55
CA VAL A 161 -0.30 8.98 24.86
C VAL A 161 -1.04 8.88 23.52
N ALA A 162 -1.08 7.69 22.91
CA ALA A 162 -1.87 7.44 21.70
C ALA A 162 -3.39 7.59 21.92
N CYS A 163 -3.89 7.56 23.15
CA CYS A 163 -5.30 7.86 23.44
C CYS A 163 -5.63 9.35 23.27
N LEU A 164 -4.65 10.25 23.35
CA LEU A 164 -4.91 11.69 23.33
C LEU A 164 -5.55 12.15 22.01
N PRO A 165 -5.05 11.80 20.80
CA PRO A 165 -5.68 12.26 19.56
C PRO A 165 -7.17 11.89 19.41
N PRO A 166 -7.60 10.63 19.62
CA PRO A 166 -9.03 10.31 19.52
C PRO A 166 -9.87 10.94 20.64
N LEU A 167 -9.31 11.14 21.85
CA LEU A 167 -9.98 11.91 22.90
C LEU A 167 -10.17 13.38 22.47
N LEU A 168 -9.11 14.03 22.00
CA LEU A 168 -9.16 15.40 21.51
C LEU A 168 -10.14 15.53 20.34
N TYR A 169 -10.19 14.56 19.43
CA TYR A 169 -11.18 14.55 18.35
C TYR A 169 -12.61 14.52 18.89
N ASN A 170 -12.90 13.65 19.87
CA ASN A 170 -14.22 13.57 20.49
C ASN A 170 -14.64 14.87 21.19
N TYR A 171 -13.72 15.49 21.94
CA TYR A 171 -14.03 16.63 22.80
C TYR A 171 -13.83 18.00 22.13
N LEU A 172 -12.99 18.12 21.10
CA LEU A 172 -12.80 19.38 20.38
C LEU A 172 -13.59 19.39 19.07
N SER A 173 -13.41 18.37 18.23
CA SER A 173 -14.01 18.34 16.89
C SER A 173 -15.47 17.87 16.90
N CYS A 174 -15.78 16.88 17.72
CA CYS A 174 -17.12 16.27 17.81
C CYS A 174 -17.93 16.77 19.02
N TRP A 175 -17.56 17.93 19.59
CA TRP A 175 -18.28 18.52 20.72
C TRP A 175 -19.78 18.67 20.40
N HIS A 176 -20.09 19.23 19.22
CA HIS A 176 -21.46 19.47 18.73
C HIS A 176 -22.01 18.33 17.84
N ARG A 177 -21.26 17.23 17.67
CA ARG A 177 -21.61 16.12 16.77
C ARG A 177 -21.41 14.78 17.48
N PRO A 178 -22.32 14.43 18.42
CA PRO A 178 -22.19 13.20 19.20
C PRO A 178 -22.26 11.93 18.34
N ASP A 179 -22.93 12.01 17.18
CA ASP A 179 -23.01 10.97 16.16
C ASP A 179 -21.65 10.55 15.57
N MET A 180 -20.68 11.46 15.58
CA MET A 180 -19.34 11.23 15.03
C MET A 180 -18.30 10.82 16.08
N ARG A 181 -18.71 10.71 17.35
CA ARG A 181 -17.78 10.40 18.44
C ARG A 181 -17.30 8.96 18.37
N ILE A 182 -16.01 8.77 18.63
CA ILE A 182 -15.37 7.47 18.74
C ILE A 182 -15.75 6.85 20.09
N GLY A 183 -16.22 5.60 20.10
CA GLY A 183 -16.60 4.91 21.34
C GLY A 183 -15.43 4.76 22.32
N LEU A 184 -15.71 4.83 23.63
CA LEU A 184 -14.68 4.75 24.68
C LEU A 184 -13.85 3.46 24.62
N VAL A 185 -14.48 2.33 24.29
CA VAL A 185 -13.78 1.03 24.12
C VAL A 185 -12.77 1.12 22.98
N THR A 186 -13.13 1.77 21.87
CA THR A 186 -12.22 1.98 20.74
C THR A 186 -11.04 2.85 21.14
N ILE A 187 -11.26 3.90 21.93
CA ILE A 187 -10.19 4.75 22.46
C ILE A 187 -9.27 3.96 23.39
N ALA A 188 -9.84 3.19 24.33
CA ALA A 188 -9.08 2.42 25.30
C ALA A 188 -8.25 1.29 24.65
N THR A 189 -8.75 0.70 23.56
CA THR A 189 -8.05 -0.37 22.82
C THR A 189 -7.08 0.17 21.76
N TYR A 190 -7.15 1.47 21.42
CA TYR A 190 -6.32 2.07 20.38
C TYR A 190 -4.80 1.97 20.64
N PRO A 191 -4.28 2.19 21.87
CA PRO A 191 -2.86 1.97 22.17
C PRO A 191 -2.41 0.54 21.87
N ILE A 192 -3.22 -0.46 22.24
CA ILE A 192 -2.91 -1.87 22.03
C ILE A 192 -2.82 -2.16 20.52
N TYR A 193 -3.81 -1.68 19.76
CA TYR A 193 -3.79 -1.80 18.30
C TYR A 193 -2.56 -1.14 17.68
N LYS A 194 -2.16 0.05 18.16
CA LYS A 194 -0.97 0.76 17.69
C LYS A 194 0.32 -0.01 17.99
N GLN A 195 0.41 -0.67 19.14
CA GLN A 195 1.57 -1.51 19.47
C GLN A 195 1.62 -2.79 18.66
N LEU A 196 0.47 -3.45 18.45
CA LEU A 196 0.38 -4.58 17.54
C LEU A 196 0.81 -4.19 16.12
N TYR A 197 0.38 -3.03 15.65
CA TYR A 197 0.80 -2.48 14.36
C TYR A 197 2.31 -2.18 14.30
N SER A 198 2.87 -1.59 15.36
CA SER A 198 4.32 -1.34 15.50
C SER A 198 5.14 -2.64 15.47
N PHE A 199 4.62 -3.71 16.06
CA PHE A 199 5.27 -5.02 16.00
C PHE A 199 5.24 -5.57 14.56
N VAL A 200 4.08 -5.50 13.91
CA VAL A 200 3.90 -5.95 12.52
C VAL A 200 4.74 -5.14 11.52
N SER A 201 4.93 -3.84 11.73
CA SER A 201 5.79 -3.01 10.86
C SER A 201 7.24 -3.47 10.89
N VAL A 202 7.75 -3.86 12.06
CA VAL A 202 9.11 -4.44 12.19
C VAL A 202 9.24 -5.74 11.40
N PHE A 203 8.27 -6.66 11.45
CA PHE A 203 8.30 -7.86 10.60
C PHE A 203 8.21 -7.53 9.11
N GLY A 204 7.44 -6.51 8.74
CA GLY A 204 7.41 -5.99 7.38
C GLY A 204 8.78 -5.49 6.91
N ALA A 205 9.50 -4.75 7.75
CA ALA A 205 10.85 -4.26 7.48
C ALA A 205 11.85 -5.41 7.28
N VAL A 206 11.86 -6.39 8.19
CA VAL A 206 12.71 -7.58 8.11
C VAL A 206 12.38 -8.40 6.86
N ARG A 207 11.10 -8.62 6.58
CA ARG A 207 10.67 -9.34 5.37
C ARG A 207 11.09 -8.61 4.10
N TRP A 208 10.94 -7.29 4.05
CA TRP A 208 11.39 -6.47 2.92
C TRP A 208 12.88 -6.67 2.65
N ALA A 209 13.71 -6.63 3.70
CA ALA A 209 15.15 -6.86 3.57
C ALA A 209 15.43 -8.27 3.06
N LEU A 210 14.85 -9.30 3.68
CA LEU A 210 15.04 -10.68 3.24
C LEU A 210 14.57 -10.93 1.79
N PHE A 211 13.49 -10.29 1.35
CA PHE A 211 12.94 -10.50 0.02
C PHE A 211 13.76 -9.78 -1.06
N TYR A 212 14.02 -8.48 -0.90
CA TYR A 212 14.73 -7.71 -1.93
C TYR A 212 16.24 -7.88 -1.89
N ILE A 213 16.85 -8.07 -0.70
CA ILE A 213 18.29 -8.38 -0.60
C ILE A 213 18.53 -9.87 -0.88
N GLY A 214 17.59 -10.75 -0.51
CA GLY A 214 17.67 -12.19 -0.77
C GLY A 214 17.40 -12.60 -2.22
N GLY A 215 17.42 -11.66 -3.17
CA GLY A 215 17.48 -11.97 -4.60
C GLY A 215 16.19 -11.77 -5.39
N HIS A 216 15.15 -11.13 -4.83
CA HIS A 216 13.97 -10.80 -5.63
C HIS A 216 14.30 -9.81 -6.75
N VAL A 217 14.08 -10.24 -8.00
CA VAL A 217 14.25 -9.42 -9.19
C VAL A 217 12.94 -8.69 -9.48
N ARG A 218 12.98 -7.36 -9.47
CA ARG A 218 11.83 -6.53 -9.84
C ARG A 218 11.52 -6.70 -11.32
N ALA A 219 10.23 -6.79 -11.64
CA ALA A 219 9.78 -6.80 -13.03
C ALA A 219 10.28 -5.56 -13.78
N LYS A 220 10.63 -5.76 -15.06
CA LYS A 220 11.04 -4.66 -15.93
C LYS A 220 9.84 -3.73 -16.19
N PRO A 221 10.04 -2.42 -16.34
CA PRO A 221 8.98 -1.53 -16.82
C PRO A 221 8.54 -1.90 -18.24
N ILE A 222 7.28 -1.67 -18.58
CA ILE A 222 6.70 -2.01 -19.91
C ILE A 222 7.59 -1.49 -21.05
N ARG A 223 8.01 -0.22 -21.02
CA ARG A 223 8.93 0.35 -22.03
C ARG A 223 10.20 -0.46 -22.26
N LYS A 224 10.76 -1.03 -21.19
CA LYS A 224 11.96 -1.86 -21.29
C LYS A 224 11.61 -3.25 -21.81
N MET A 225 10.51 -3.83 -21.36
CA MET A 225 10.02 -5.12 -21.89
C MET A 225 9.78 -5.03 -23.41
N LEU A 226 9.13 -3.97 -23.86
CA LEU A 226 8.88 -3.69 -25.29
C LEU A 226 10.17 -3.53 -26.08
N LYS A 227 11.14 -2.78 -25.54
CA LYS A 227 12.44 -2.56 -26.19
C LYS A 227 13.28 -3.83 -26.28
N ASP A 228 13.22 -4.66 -25.23
CA ASP A 228 13.98 -5.89 -25.13
C ASP A 228 13.33 -7.05 -25.90
N GLY A 229 12.12 -6.87 -26.46
CA GLY A 229 11.36 -7.94 -27.09
C GLY A 229 11.00 -9.06 -26.10
N ASP A 230 10.69 -8.69 -24.86
CA ASP A 230 10.48 -9.63 -23.75
C ASP A 230 9.26 -10.52 -24.02
N GLU A 231 9.41 -11.84 -23.93
CA GLU A 231 8.34 -12.82 -24.16
C GLU A 231 7.14 -12.62 -23.24
N ALA A 232 7.35 -11.99 -22.08
CA ALA A 232 6.28 -11.60 -21.19
C ALA A 232 5.29 -10.60 -21.83
N CYS A 233 5.64 -9.92 -22.94
CA CYS A 233 4.75 -9.05 -23.72
C CYS A 233 3.78 -9.81 -24.63
N PHE A 234 3.30 -10.98 -24.22
CA PHE A 234 2.39 -11.82 -25.00
C PHE A 234 1.11 -11.10 -25.45
N TRP A 235 0.69 -10.05 -24.74
CA TRP A 235 -0.48 -9.22 -25.10
C TRP A 235 -0.31 -8.41 -26.39
N LEU A 236 0.90 -8.38 -26.96
CA LEU A 236 1.17 -7.81 -28.29
C LEU A 236 1.04 -8.84 -29.42
N ASP A 237 0.77 -10.10 -29.09
CA ASP A 237 0.55 -11.13 -30.11
C ASP A 237 -0.67 -10.75 -30.97
N PRO A 238 -0.54 -10.71 -32.31
CA PRO A 238 -1.63 -10.37 -33.22
C PRO A 238 -2.90 -11.22 -33.00
N ARG A 239 -2.76 -12.43 -32.44
CA ARG A 239 -3.89 -13.29 -32.09
C ARG A 239 -4.87 -12.61 -31.12
N PHE A 240 -4.40 -11.74 -30.23
CA PHE A 240 -5.28 -10.99 -29.31
C PHE A 240 -6.20 -9.99 -30.03
N GLU A 241 -5.84 -9.51 -31.22
CA GLU A 241 -6.73 -8.64 -32.01
C GLU A 241 -7.93 -9.42 -32.56
N THR A 242 -7.73 -10.69 -32.88
CA THR A 242 -8.77 -11.57 -33.45
C THR A 242 -9.55 -12.34 -32.39
N ASN A 243 -8.90 -12.71 -31.28
CA ASN A 243 -9.51 -13.39 -30.16
C ASN A 243 -8.90 -12.87 -28.83
N PRO A 244 -9.56 -11.90 -28.17
CA PRO A 244 -9.11 -11.39 -26.87
C PRO A 244 -9.03 -12.45 -25.76
N ALA A 245 -9.76 -13.56 -25.90
CA ALA A 245 -9.78 -14.68 -24.96
C ALA A 245 -8.80 -15.81 -25.33
N TRP A 246 -7.96 -15.64 -26.36
CA TRP A 246 -7.12 -16.69 -26.93
C TRP A 246 -6.35 -17.53 -25.89
N LEU A 247 -5.75 -16.91 -24.87
CA LEU A 247 -5.03 -17.65 -23.82
C LEU A 247 -5.93 -18.51 -22.92
N ALA A 248 -7.16 -18.05 -22.66
CA ALA A 248 -8.13 -18.82 -21.90
C ALA A 248 -8.59 -20.03 -22.73
N ASP A 249 -8.89 -19.79 -24.01
CA ASP A 249 -9.36 -20.81 -24.94
C ASP A 249 -8.27 -21.88 -25.20
N GLU A 250 -7.00 -21.48 -25.35
CA GLU A 250 -5.89 -22.44 -25.48
C GLU A 250 -5.77 -23.32 -24.24
N LYS A 251 -5.88 -22.73 -23.05
CA LYS A 251 -5.80 -23.49 -21.80
C LYS A 251 -6.97 -24.46 -21.64
N GLU A 252 -8.19 -24.04 -21.96
CA GLU A 252 -9.37 -24.90 -21.94
C GLU A 252 -9.23 -26.06 -22.94
N LYS A 253 -8.69 -25.79 -24.12
CA LYS A 253 -8.41 -26.81 -25.12
C LYS A 253 -7.33 -27.79 -24.66
N MET A 254 -6.23 -27.31 -24.06
CA MET A 254 -5.19 -28.18 -23.49
C MET A 254 -5.76 -29.07 -22.38
N LEU A 255 -6.61 -28.53 -21.50
CA LEU A 255 -7.29 -29.30 -20.47
C LEU A 255 -8.23 -30.37 -21.07
N ALA A 256 -8.97 -30.03 -22.13
CA ALA A 256 -9.86 -30.96 -22.83
C ALA A 256 -9.07 -32.07 -23.54
N ASP A 257 -7.94 -31.73 -24.18
CA ASP A 257 -7.05 -32.67 -24.84
C ASP A 257 -6.40 -33.62 -23.82
N GLU A 258 -5.89 -33.11 -22.68
CA GLU A 258 -5.37 -33.93 -21.58
C GLU A 258 -6.42 -34.89 -21.01
N LEU A 259 -7.65 -34.41 -20.81
CA LEU A 259 -8.80 -35.24 -20.39
C LEU A 259 -9.11 -36.33 -21.42
N SER A 260 -9.06 -36.01 -22.72
CA SER A 260 -9.30 -36.98 -23.78
C SER A 260 -8.20 -38.05 -23.86
N MET A 261 -6.93 -37.67 -23.67
CA MET A 261 -5.80 -38.60 -23.68
C MET A 261 -5.79 -39.52 -22.45
N ALA A 262 -6.24 -39.04 -21.29
CA ALA A 262 -6.40 -39.86 -20.09
C ALA A 262 -7.50 -40.94 -20.25
N VAL A 263 -8.56 -40.64 -21.00
CA VAL A 263 -9.63 -41.60 -21.32
C VAL A 263 -9.13 -42.68 -22.29
N VAL A 264 -8.28 -42.34 -23.25
CA VAL A 264 -7.71 -43.31 -24.21
C VAL A 264 -6.64 -44.19 -23.57
N GLY A 265 -5.92 -43.72 -22.56
CA GLY A 265 -4.91 -44.50 -21.83
C GLY A 265 -5.45 -45.44 -20.75
N SER A 266 -6.75 -45.43 -20.48
CA SER A 266 -7.41 -46.24 -19.45
C SER A 266 -8.31 -47.37 -20.00
N THR A 267 -8.32 -47.56 -21.31
CA THR A 267 -8.93 -48.70 -22.05
C THR A 267 -7.86 -49.61 -22.62
#